data_AF-A0A7G2MGW1-F1
#
_entry.id   AF-A0A7G2MGW1-F1
#
_cell.length_a   1.000
_cell.length_b   1.000
_cell.length_c   1.000
_cell.angle_alpha   90.00
_cell.angle_beta   90.00
_cell.angle_gamma   90.00
#
_symmetry.space_group_name_H-M   'P 1'
#
loop_
_entity.id
_entity.type
_entity.pdbx_description
1 polymer ?
#
loop_
_entity_poly.entity_id
_entity_poly.type
_entity_poly.pdbx_seq_one_letter_code
_entity_poly.pdbx_strand_id
1 'polypeptide(L)'
;MHWRVFKTGIMKIKVYQYFAWFCLGLCTACYSGMPEYEGKVGQGKEVTFRISRFDETFSRATATNFEVGDSIGIYAVKHDATGGNSFPALFGNQAHNAKWVKTDEGWQPSSLWDKIVYPQDGAELDFYAYYPYSRDAIDPEAIAMGVKPDQRTVGGRNGSDWMVATNTIGVNEGEVELLFRHVMAAVEVEIRGGDVIMPNEKLEVQMTEVCLTNSHHLGTGMFVAENGTGTIDMWRLENATDMDSFTYRALLPAQTLGKGIPVFRCLQDGKIYIYRGEEIILERGNRTRFVFTLKSGSEL
;
A
#
# COMPACT_ATOMS: atom_id res chain seq x y z
N MET A 1 13.50 36.14 -47.64
CA MET A 1 14.21 35.11 -48.41
C MET A 1 13.95 33.76 -47.77
N HIS A 2 13.29 32.88 -48.52
CA HIS A 2 12.80 31.57 -48.10
C HIS A 2 13.94 30.57 -47.88
N TRP A 3 13.84 29.72 -46.85
CA TRP A 3 14.44 28.39 -46.88
C TRP A 3 13.40 27.31 -46.62
N ARG A 4 13.54 26.22 -47.39
CA ARG A 4 12.50 25.25 -47.75
C ARG A 4 12.45 24.07 -46.78
N VAL A 5 11.22 23.59 -46.60
CA VAL A 5 10.84 22.31 -46.00
C VAL A 5 11.31 21.15 -46.90
N PHE A 6 11.91 20.11 -46.30
CA PHE A 6 12.06 18.79 -46.94
C PHE A 6 11.07 17.81 -46.31
N LYS A 7 10.06 17.41 -47.10
CA LYS A 7 9.25 16.21 -46.90
C LYS A 7 9.82 15.12 -47.81
N THR A 8 10.08 13.93 -47.29
CA THR A 8 10.35 12.74 -48.11
C THR A 8 9.28 11.69 -47.84
N GLY A 9 8.75 11.16 -48.95
CA GLY A 9 7.49 10.45 -49.05
C GLY A 9 7.53 9.02 -48.56
N ILE A 10 6.32 8.59 -48.22
CA ILE A 10 5.88 7.22 -47.97
C ILE A 10 5.99 6.41 -49.28
N MET A 11 6.52 5.19 -49.22
CA MET A 11 6.31 4.20 -50.27
C MET A 11 5.84 2.88 -49.66
N LYS A 12 4.54 2.60 -49.85
CA LYS A 12 3.89 1.33 -49.55
C LYS A 12 4.24 0.33 -50.65
N ILE A 13 4.77 -0.84 -50.30
CA ILE A 13 4.91 -1.98 -51.21
C ILE A 13 3.92 -3.05 -50.75
N LYS A 14 2.88 -3.27 -51.56
CA LYS A 14 2.03 -4.47 -51.50
C LYS A 14 2.56 -5.45 -52.54
N VAL A 15 2.86 -6.67 -52.15
CA VAL A 15 3.03 -7.80 -53.07
C VAL A 15 2.15 -8.95 -52.59
N TYR A 16 1.45 -9.55 -53.55
CA TYR A 16 0.31 -10.45 -53.42
C TYR A 16 0.73 -11.89 -53.75
N GLN A 17 -0.03 -12.84 -53.19
CA GLN A 17 -0.37 -14.19 -53.68
C GLN A 17 0.53 -15.42 -53.42
N TYR A 18 -0.07 -16.31 -52.62
CA TYR A 18 -0.26 -17.77 -52.74
C TYR A 18 0.91 -18.67 -53.19
N PHE A 19 1.27 -19.60 -52.30
CA PHE A 19 1.42 -21.03 -52.66
C PHE A 19 1.16 -21.87 -51.41
N ALA A 20 -0.03 -22.48 -51.33
CA ALA A 20 -0.21 -23.69 -50.54
C ALA A 20 0.32 -24.83 -51.40
N TRP A 21 1.09 -25.77 -50.82
CA TRP A 21 1.06 -27.17 -51.21
C TRP A 21 1.66 -28.05 -50.11
N PHE A 22 0.92 -29.13 -49.90
CA PHE A 22 1.08 -30.30 -49.07
C PHE A 22 2.46 -30.97 -49.22
N CYS A 23 3.11 -31.31 -48.11
CA CYS A 23 4.09 -32.40 -48.05
C CYS A 23 3.87 -33.19 -46.75
N LEU A 24 3.04 -34.23 -46.85
CA LEU A 24 3.04 -35.36 -45.93
C LEU A 24 4.34 -36.14 -46.16
N GLY A 25 5.18 -36.25 -45.13
CA GLY A 25 6.43 -37.00 -45.18
C GLY A 25 6.68 -37.67 -43.84
N LEU A 26 6.33 -38.96 -43.77
CA LEU A 26 6.64 -39.88 -42.69
C LEU A 26 8.15 -39.98 -42.47
N CYS A 27 8.61 -39.71 -41.24
CA CYS A 27 9.81 -40.33 -40.69
C CYS A 27 9.44 -40.97 -39.37
N THR A 28 9.15 -42.27 -39.42
CA THR A 28 9.14 -43.16 -38.27
C THR A 28 10.56 -43.59 -37.92
N ALA A 29 10.77 -43.81 -36.62
CA ALA A 29 11.83 -44.59 -35.96
C ALA A 29 13.21 -43.94 -35.78
N CYS A 30 13.45 -43.42 -34.57
CA CYS A 30 14.37 -44.08 -33.62
C CYS A 30 13.72 -44.05 -32.23
N TYR A 31 13.00 -45.12 -31.94
CA TYR A 31 12.48 -45.47 -30.63
C TYR A 31 13.62 -46.04 -29.80
N SER A 32 14.19 -45.24 -28.91
CA SER A 32 14.91 -45.72 -27.73
C SER A 32 14.08 -45.32 -26.52
N GLY A 33 13.34 -46.29 -25.98
CA GLY A 33 12.47 -46.09 -24.82
C GLY A 33 13.24 -45.51 -23.64
N MET A 34 12.97 -44.23 -23.35
CA MET A 34 13.05 -43.76 -21.97
C MET A 34 11.79 -44.28 -21.27
N PRO A 35 11.89 -44.86 -20.06
CA PRO A 35 10.68 -45.11 -19.30
C PRO A 35 9.97 -43.77 -19.11
N GLU A 36 8.73 -43.71 -19.57
CA GLU A 36 7.74 -42.75 -19.10
C GLU A 36 7.64 -42.95 -17.58
N TYR A 37 8.46 -42.20 -16.84
CA TYR A 37 8.06 -41.82 -15.50
C TYR A 37 6.87 -40.88 -15.70
N GLU A 38 5.66 -41.44 -15.77
CA GLU A 38 4.47 -40.77 -15.28
C GLU A 38 4.62 -40.56 -13.76
N GLY A 39 5.59 -39.73 -13.38
CA GLY A 39 5.48 -39.00 -12.14
C GLY A 39 4.26 -38.12 -12.34
N LYS A 40 3.15 -38.43 -11.66
CA LYS A 40 2.10 -37.45 -11.44
C LYS A 40 2.81 -36.18 -10.97
N VAL A 41 2.90 -35.17 -11.83
CA VAL A 41 3.21 -33.81 -11.38
C VAL A 41 2.07 -33.52 -10.42
N GLY A 42 2.32 -33.67 -9.12
CA GLY A 42 1.37 -33.24 -8.12
C GLY A 42 1.11 -31.77 -8.41
N GLN A 43 -0.07 -31.44 -8.93
CA GLN A 43 -0.50 -30.06 -8.97
C GLN A 43 -0.42 -29.59 -7.53
N GLY A 44 0.57 -28.73 -7.22
CA GLY A 44 0.72 -28.16 -5.89
C GLY A 44 -0.61 -27.52 -5.52
N LYS A 45 -1.10 -27.75 -4.30
CA LYS A 45 -2.33 -27.13 -3.82
C LYS A 45 -2.08 -25.62 -3.76
N GLU A 46 -2.76 -24.84 -4.60
CA GLU A 46 -2.68 -23.38 -4.57
C GLU A 46 -3.26 -22.86 -3.24
N VAL A 47 -2.59 -21.88 -2.64
CA VAL A 47 -3.05 -21.21 -1.43
C VAL A 47 -4.17 -20.24 -1.81
N THR A 48 -5.30 -20.31 -1.09
CA THR A 48 -6.37 -19.32 -1.19
C THR A 48 -6.34 -18.42 0.05
N PHE A 49 -6.76 -17.16 -0.09
CA PHE A 49 -6.73 -16.20 0.99
C PHE A 49 -8.10 -15.60 1.30
N ARG A 50 -8.44 -15.59 2.58
CA ARG A 50 -9.51 -14.74 3.14
C ARG A 50 -8.89 -13.46 3.67
N ILE A 51 -9.00 -12.39 2.89
CA ILE A 51 -8.43 -11.09 3.25
C ILE A 51 -9.52 -10.20 3.82
N SER A 52 -9.27 -9.65 5.00
CA SER A 52 -10.17 -8.73 5.70
C SER A 52 -9.39 -7.60 6.36
N ARG A 53 -10.09 -6.57 6.83
CA ARG A 53 -9.51 -5.44 7.56
C ARG A 53 -10.11 -5.38 8.96
N PHE A 54 -9.28 -5.08 9.94
CA PHE A 54 -9.74 -4.85 11.31
C PHE A 54 -10.37 -3.45 11.40
N ASP A 55 -11.61 -3.39 11.85
CA ASP A 55 -12.30 -2.13 12.11
C ASP A 55 -12.06 -1.73 13.58
N GLU A 56 -11.23 -0.71 13.76
CA GLU A 56 -10.89 -0.14 15.07
C GLU A 56 -12.10 0.52 15.75
N THR A 57 -13.11 0.96 14.99
CA THR A 57 -14.32 1.61 15.53
C THR A 57 -15.26 0.60 16.19
N PHE A 58 -15.33 -0.61 15.64
CA PHE A 58 -16.25 -1.67 16.09
C PHE A 58 -15.53 -2.90 16.67
N SER A 59 -14.23 -2.79 16.95
CA SER A 59 -13.36 -3.84 17.52
C SER A 59 -13.53 -5.23 16.88
N ARG A 60 -13.80 -5.28 15.57
CA ARG A 60 -14.10 -6.53 14.83
C ARG A 60 -13.48 -6.52 13.45
N ALA A 61 -13.20 -7.70 12.90
CA ALA A 61 -12.88 -7.85 11.49
C ALA A 61 -14.12 -7.56 10.64
N THR A 62 -13.96 -6.78 9.57
CA THR A 62 -15.01 -6.54 8.58
C THR A 62 -14.54 -7.01 7.21
N ALA A 63 -15.45 -7.61 6.44
CA ALA A 63 -15.10 -8.31 5.21
C ALA A 63 -14.70 -7.39 4.03
N THR A 64 -14.90 -6.07 4.10
CA THR A 64 -14.49 -5.17 3.00
C THR A 64 -14.29 -3.72 3.43
N ASN A 65 -13.08 -3.20 3.20
CA ASN A 65 -12.72 -1.77 3.06
C ASN A 65 -11.60 -1.61 1.99
N PHE A 66 -11.42 -2.61 1.13
CA PHE A 66 -10.51 -2.60 -0.02
C PHE A 66 -11.32 -2.47 -1.30
N GLU A 67 -10.81 -1.71 -2.26
CA GLU A 67 -11.42 -1.40 -3.55
C GLU A 67 -10.81 -2.23 -4.68
N VAL A 68 -11.54 -2.38 -5.79
CA VAL A 68 -11.00 -3.04 -6.98
C VAL A 68 -9.78 -2.26 -7.48
N GLY A 69 -8.69 -2.98 -7.71
CA GLY A 69 -7.39 -2.40 -8.06
C GLY A 69 -6.43 -2.23 -6.89
N ASP A 70 -6.90 -2.33 -5.63
CA ASP A 70 -6.01 -2.40 -4.48
C ASP A 70 -5.10 -3.61 -4.59
N SER A 71 -3.85 -3.46 -4.15
CA SER A 71 -2.88 -4.55 -4.23
C SER A 71 -2.06 -4.67 -2.95
N ILE A 72 -1.71 -5.91 -2.62
CA ILE A 72 -0.94 -6.29 -1.44
C ILE A 72 0.29 -7.10 -1.86
N GLY A 73 1.33 -7.04 -1.04
CA GLY A 73 2.48 -7.95 -1.14
C GLY A 73 2.37 -9.03 -0.08
N ILE A 74 2.58 -10.28 -0.48
CA ILE A 74 2.55 -11.45 0.41
C ILE A 74 3.92 -12.14 0.41
N TYR A 75 4.43 -12.42 1.59
CA TYR A 75 5.56 -13.31 1.83
C TYR A 75 5.06 -14.58 2.52
N ALA A 76 5.62 -15.71 2.12
CA ALA A 76 5.38 -16.99 2.77
C ALA A 76 6.72 -17.64 3.12
N VAL A 77 6.84 -18.16 4.34
CA VAL A 77 8.04 -18.82 4.84
C VAL A 77 7.67 -20.17 5.45
N LYS A 78 8.61 -21.12 5.46
CA LYS A 78 8.37 -22.40 6.15
C LYS A 78 8.20 -22.15 7.65
N HIS A 79 7.13 -22.69 8.22
CA HIS A 79 6.84 -22.63 9.65
C HIS A 79 7.89 -23.41 10.43
N ASP A 80 8.38 -22.85 11.54
CA ASP A 80 9.28 -23.54 12.46
C ASP A 80 8.47 -24.26 13.55
N ALA A 81 8.22 -25.55 13.33
CA ALA A 81 7.51 -26.41 14.26
C ALA A 81 8.20 -26.58 15.63
N THR A 82 9.46 -26.15 15.79
CA THR A 82 10.20 -26.22 17.06
C THR A 82 9.96 -24.99 17.96
N GLY A 83 9.17 -24.02 17.50
CA GLY A 83 8.81 -22.83 18.27
C GLY A 83 9.80 -21.67 18.16
N GLY A 84 10.72 -21.71 17.19
CA GLY A 84 11.46 -20.53 16.76
C GLY A 84 10.61 -19.61 15.89
N ASN A 85 11.08 -18.39 15.68
CA ASN A 85 10.40 -17.44 14.80
C ASN A 85 10.84 -17.64 13.35
N SER A 86 9.93 -18.04 12.46
CA SER A 86 10.14 -18.00 11.02
C SER A 86 9.75 -16.65 10.46
N PHE A 87 10.74 -15.84 10.05
CA PHE A 87 10.49 -14.53 9.46
C PHE A 87 10.86 -14.51 7.98
N PRO A 88 10.13 -13.73 7.15
CA PRO A 88 10.57 -13.42 5.80
C PRO A 88 11.96 -12.78 5.82
N ALA A 89 12.86 -13.30 5.00
CA ALA A 89 14.21 -12.79 4.82
C ALA A 89 14.44 -12.40 3.35
N LEU A 90 15.62 -11.86 3.03
CA LEU A 90 15.99 -11.52 1.66
C LEU A 90 15.92 -12.71 0.69
N PHE A 91 16.18 -13.93 1.17
CA PHE A 91 16.20 -15.16 0.37
C PHE A 91 15.60 -16.33 1.15
N GLY A 92 15.21 -17.40 0.42
CA GLY A 92 14.74 -18.64 1.04
C GLY A 92 13.25 -18.66 1.40
N ASN A 93 12.51 -17.58 1.11
CA ASN A 93 11.06 -17.56 1.27
C ASN A 93 10.39 -18.47 0.23
N GLN A 94 9.29 -19.11 0.61
CA GLN A 94 8.42 -19.86 -0.31
C GLN A 94 7.74 -18.93 -1.31
N ALA A 95 7.34 -17.75 -0.85
CA ALA A 95 6.87 -16.64 -1.68
C ALA A 95 7.55 -15.35 -1.22
N HIS A 96 7.98 -14.54 -2.17
CA HIS A 96 8.72 -13.31 -1.89
C HIS A 96 8.04 -12.13 -2.58
N ASN A 97 7.41 -11.26 -1.80
CA ASN A 97 6.64 -10.10 -2.26
C ASN A 97 5.67 -10.41 -3.42
N ALA A 98 4.95 -11.54 -3.31
CA ALA A 98 3.97 -11.96 -4.31
C ALA A 98 2.84 -10.95 -4.37
N LYS A 99 2.60 -10.38 -5.55
CA LYS A 99 1.59 -9.33 -5.74
C LYS A 99 0.20 -9.94 -5.91
N TRP A 100 -0.71 -9.58 -5.01
CA TRP A 100 -2.12 -9.93 -5.12
C TRP A 100 -2.96 -8.68 -5.31
N VAL A 101 -4.00 -8.76 -6.14
CA VAL A 101 -4.84 -7.63 -6.54
C VAL A 101 -6.30 -7.94 -6.24
N LYS A 102 -7.01 -6.97 -5.68
CA LYS A 102 -8.46 -7.05 -5.51
C LYS A 102 -9.13 -6.85 -6.87
N THR A 103 -9.89 -7.85 -7.30
CA THR A 103 -10.75 -7.80 -8.48
C THR A 103 -12.23 -7.85 -8.06
N ASP A 104 -13.15 -7.73 -9.01
CA ASP A 104 -14.58 -7.94 -8.76
C ASP A 104 -14.89 -9.37 -8.26
N GLU A 105 -14.08 -10.35 -8.67
CA GLU A 105 -14.24 -11.77 -8.31
C GLU A 105 -13.58 -12.14 -6.98
N GLY A 106 -12.86 -11.22 -6.35
CA GLY A 106 -12.06 -11.48 -5.15
C GLY A 106 -10.59 -11.15 -5.34
N TRP A 107 -9.76 -11.61 -4.41
CA TRP A 107 -8.32 -11.43 -4.48
C TRP A 107 -7.69 -12.48 -5.39
N GLN A 108 -6.85 -12.03 -6.33
CA GLN A 108 -6.17 -12.90 -7.28
C GLN A 108 -4.68 -12.54 -7.38
N PRO A 109 -3.80 -13.52 -7.63
CA PRO A 109 -2.40 -13.24 -7.93
C PRO A 109 -2.30 -12.41 -9.22
N SER A 110 -1.40 -11.42 -9.25
CA SER A 110 -1.24 -10.53 -10.40
C SER A 110 -0.66 -11.23 -11.63
N SER A 111 0.01 -12.36 -11.45
CA SER A 111 0.59 -13.19 -12.50
C SER A 111 0.76 -14.64 -12.03
N LEU A 112 1.16 -15.54 -12.94
CA LEU A 112 1.50 -16.92 -12.56
C LEU A 112 2.68 -17.01 -11.59
N TRP A 113 3.56 -16.00 -11.57
CA TRP A 113 4.70 -15.94 -10.66
C TRP A 113 4.31 -15.49 -9.24
N ASP A 114 3.15 -14.84 -9.10
CA ASP A 114 2.61 -14.41 -7.81
C ASP A 114 1.72 -15.48 -7.14
N LYS A 115 1.52 -16.62 -7.81
CA LYS A 115 0.83 -17.76 -7.23
C LYS A 115 1.65 -18.35 -6.09
N ILE A 116 0.98 -18.61 -4.98
CA ILE A 116 1.58 -19.27 -3.82
C ILE A 116 1.00 -20.69 -3.76
N VAL A 117 1.88 -21.68 -3.61
CA VAL A 117 1.50 -23.09 -3.51
C VAL A 117 2.04 -23.69 -2.22
N TYR A 118 1.25 -24.57 -1.61
CA TYR A 118 1.71 -25.34 -0.46
C TYR A 118 2.85 -26.29 -0.87
N PRO A 119 3.88 -26.47 -0.02
CA PRO A 119 4.97 -27.39 -0.27
C PRO A 119 4.48 -28.84 -0.43
N GLN A 120 5.04 -29.57 -1.41
CA GLN A 120 4.68 -30.97 -1.65
C GLN A 120 5.19 -31.92 -0.55
N ASP A 121 6.20 -31.50 0.22
CA ASP A 121 6.74 -32.23 1.37
C ASP A 121 5.83 -32.15 2.61
N GLY A 122 4.70 -31.43 2.52
CA GLY A 122 3.76 -31.24 3.62
C GLY A 122 4.21 -30.19 4.64
N ALA A 123 5.31 -29.47 4.36
CA ALA A 123 5.77 -28.40 5.24
C ALA A 123 4.69 -27.31 5.38
N GLU A 124 4.50 -26.87 6.61
CA GLU A 124 3.61 -25.76 6.96
C GLU A 124 4.25 -24.41 6.61
N LEU A 125 3.40 -23.41 6.35
CA LEU A 125 3.81 -22.06 6.01
C LEU A 125 3.24 -21.03 6.99
N ASP A 126 4.04 -20.01 7.26
CA ASP A 126 3.62 -18.75 7.86
C ASP A 126 3.54 -17.67 6.79
N PHE A 127 2.57 -16.76 6.94
CA PHE A 127 2.24 -15.74 5.96
C PHE A 127 2.34 -14.35 6.57
N TYR A 128 2.96 -13.45 5.81
CA TYR A 128 3.14 -12.05 6.18
C TYR A 128 2.75 -11.20 4.99
N ALA A 129 1.89 -10.21 5.20
CA ALA A 129 1.38 -9.38 4.12
C ALA A 129 1.33 -7.90 4.51
N TYR A 130 1.42 -7.04 3.49
CA TYR A 130 1.32 -5.60 3.66
C TYR A 130 0.57 -4.95 2.50
N TYR A 131 -0.01 -3.79 2.79
CA TYR A 131 -0.71 -2.91 1.86
C TYR A 131 -0.22 -1.46 2.08
N PRO A 132 -0.16 -0.62 1.03
CA PRO A 132 -0.30 -0.98 -0.39
C PRO A 132 0.95 -1.70 -0.91
N TYR A 133 0.78 -2.54 -1.94
CA TYR A 133 1.88 -3.23 -2.61
C TYR A 133 2.92 -2.24 -3.16
N SER A 134 4.20 -2.56 -2.94
CA SER A 134 5.33 -1.90 -3.60
C SER A 134 6.27 -2.95 -4.17
N ARG A 135 6.59 -2.83 -5.47
CA ARG A 135 7.63 -3.67 -6.08
C ARG A 135 9.01 -3.44 -5.47
N ASP A 136 9.22 -2.28 -4.85
CA ASP A 136 10.51 -1.87 -4.29
C ASP A 136 10.70 -2.41 -2.86
N ALA A 137 9.68 -3.06 -2.27
CA ALA A 137 9.81 -3.83 -1.04
C ALA A 137 10.54 -5.16 -1.31
N ILE A 138 11.83 -5.09 -1.61
CA ILE A 138 12.67 -6.26 -1.85
C ILE A 138 13.19 -6.82 -0.52
N ASP A 139 13.47 -5.94 0.45
CA ASP A 139 13.93 -6.33 1.78
C ASP A 139 12.75 -6.36 2.76
N PRO A 140 12.26 -7.54 3.18
CA PRO A 140 11.17 -7.64 4.15
C PRO A 140 11.58 -7.21 5.57
N GLU A 141 12.87 -7.03 5.85
CA GLU A 141 13.37 -6.54 7.14
C GLU A 141 13.37 -5.00 7.20
N ALA A 142 13.21 -4.32 6.07
CA ALA A 142 13.26 -2.87 5.95
C ALA A 142 12.33 -2.32 4.85
N ILE A 143 11.05 -2.70 4.87
CA ILE A 143 10.06 -2.17 3.92
C ILE A 143 9.85 -0.68 4.19
N ALA A 144 10.20 0.17 3.22
CA ALA A 144 9.97 1.61 3.31
C ALA A 144 8.47 1.95 3.19
N MET A 145 7.87 2.40 4.29
CA MET A 145 6.48 2.82 4.36
C MET A 145 6.42 4.35 4.41
N GLY A 146 6.39 4.95 3.23
CA GLY A 146 6.28 6.40 3.05
C GLY A 146 4.83 6.84 2.80
N VAL A 147 4.44 7.97 3.38
CA VAL A 147 3.14 8.63 3.09
C VAL A 147 3.29 9.68 1.99
N LYS A 148 2.19 10.00 1.31
CA LYS A 148 2.18 11.04 0.27
C LYS A 148 2.11 12.43 0.91
N PRO A 149 2.91 13.40 0.44
CA PRO A 149 2.79 14.80 0.86
C PRO A 149 1.40 15.37 0.57
N ASP A 150 0.83 15.10 -0.61
CA ASP A 150 -0.54 15.53 -0.91
C ASP A 150 -1.53 14.39 -0.65
N GLN A 151 -2.26 14.49 0.47
CA GLN A 151 -3.30 13.52 0.81
C GLN A 151 -4.71 14.01 0.46
N ARG A 152 -4.89 15.14 -0.23
CA ARG A 152 -6.22 15.65 -0.61
C ARG A 152 -6.93 14.74 -1.62
N THR A 153 -6.17 13.94 -2.37
CA THR A 153 -6.68 13.03 -3.40
C THR A 153 -6.95 11.62 -2.86
N VAL A 154 -7.82 10.85 -3.52
CA VAL A 154 -8.03 9.42 -3.18
C VAL A 154 -6.71 8.64 -3.25
N GLY A 155 -5.93 8.81 -4.32
CA GLY A 155 -4.64 8.12 -4.47
C GLY A 155 -3.61 8.51 -3.41
N GLY A 156 -3.61 9.78 -2.98
CA GLY A 156 -2.79 10.26 -1.87
C GLY A 156 -3.13 9.58 -0.55
N ARG A 157 -4.43 9.42 -0.26
CA ARG A 157 -4.94 8.76 0.96
C ARG A 157 -4.65 7.26 0.94
N ASN A 158 -5.09 6.57 -0.11
CA ASN A 158 -4.93 5.12 -0.23
C ASN A 158 -3.44 4.74 -0.25
N GLY A 159 -2.60 5.54 -0.94
CA GLY A 159 -1.16 5.36 -0.97
C GLY A 159 -0.42 5.72 0.32
N SER A 160 -1.11 6.27 1.32
CA SER A 160 -0.59 6.57 2.66
C SER A 160 -1.17 5.66 3.75
N ASP A 161 -2.22 4.90 3.43
CA ASP A 161 -2.91 4.03 4.38
C ASP A 161 -2.22 2.66 4.52
N TRP A 162 -1.03 2.66 5.10
CA TRP A 162 -0.28 1.42 5.28
C TRP A 162 -0.95 0.49 6.29
N MET A 163 -1.07 -0.78 5.89
CA MET A 163 -1.61 -1.85 6.72
C MET A 163 -0.77 -3.12 6.62
N VAL A 164 -0.79 -3.93 7.67
CA VAL A 164 -0.08 -5.23 7.71
C VAL A 164 -0.99 -6.34 8.24
N ALA A 165 -0.72 -7.58 7.81
CA ALA A 165 -1.38 -8.78 8.29
C ALA A 165 -0.35 -9.90 8.48
N THR A 166 -0.54 -10.74 9.50
CA THR A 166 0.29 -11.92 9.75
C THR A 166 -0.58 -13.12 10.10
N ASN A 167 -0.17 -14.29 9.66
CA ASN A 167 -0.75 -15.58 10.04
C ASN A 167 0.40 -16.57 10.24
N THR A 168 0.70 -16.88 11.50
CA THR A 168 1.89 -17.65 11.89
C THR A 168 1.54 -18.97 12.59
N ILE A 169 0.40 -19.56 12.22
CA ILE A 169 -0.11 -20.78 12.86
C ILE A 169 0.44 -22.07 12.21
N GLY A 170 1.25 -21.96 11.15
CA GLY A 170 1.67 -23.09 10.34
C GLY A 170 0.53 -23.72 9.53
N VAL A 171 0.32 -23.26 8.28
CA VAL A 171 -0.72 -23.79 7.40
C VAL A 171 -0.12 -24.60 6.25
N ASN A 172 -0.61 -25.81 6.02
CA ASN A 172 -0.19 -26.67 4.90
C ASN A 172 -1.33 -27.03 3.93
N GLU A 173 -2.57 -26.65 4.23
CA GLU A 173 -3.72 -26.76 3.33
C GLU A 173 -4.85 -25.79 3.70
N GLY A 174 -5.79 -25.60 2.77
CA GLY A 174 -6.99 -24.78 2.99
C GLY A 174 -6.76 -23.29 2.74
N GLU A 175 -7.72 -22.50 3.21
CA GLU A 175 -7.75 -21.03 3.06
C GLU A 175 -7.01 -20.36 4.23
N VAL A 176 -6.13 -19.41 3.91
CA VAL A 176 -5.35 -18.64 4.88
C VAL A 176 -6.07 -17.32 5.16
N GLU A 177 -6.34 -17.03 6.43
CA GLU A 177 -6.85 -15.72 6.84
C GLU A 177 -5.72 -14.69 6.94
N LEU A 178 -5.92 -13.52 6.32
CA LEU A 178 -5.08 -12.33 6.47
C LEU A 178 -5.92 -11.16 6.96
N LEU A 179 -5.77 -10.82 8.24
CA LEU A 179 -6.48 -9.73 8.89
C LEU A 179 -5.58 -8.49 8.97
N PHE A 180 -5.84 -7.51 8.10
CA PHE A 180 -5.05 -6.28 7.98
C PHE A 180 -5.36 -5.27 9.09
N ARG A 181 -4.32 -4.62 9.62
CA ARG A 181 -4.39 -3.56 10.64
C ARG A 181 -3.60 -2.33 10.20
N HIS A 182 -4.09 -1.14 10.54
CA HIS A 182 -3.37 0.12 10.29
C HIS A 182 -2.09 0.20 11.08
N VAL A 183 -1.05 0.73 10.44
CA VAL A 183 0.25 0.94 11.09
C VAL A 183 0.71 2.40 11.06
N MET A 184 -0.08 3.29 10.45
CA MET A 184 0.12 4.73 10.51
C MET A 184 -0.65 5.34 11.68
N ALA A 185 -0.19 6.50 12.16
CA ALA A 185 -0.98 7.35 13.03
C ALA A 185 -1.99 8.14 12.18
N ALA A 186 -3.19 8.36 12.72
CA ALA A 186 -4.18 9.25 12.12
C ALA A 186 -4.29 10.54 12.93
N VAL A 187 -4.14 11.69 12.27
CA VAL A 187 -4.33 13.00 12.91
C VAL A 187 -5.56 13.65 12.33
N GLU A 188 -6.50 14.03 13.19
CA GLU A 188 -7.66 14.85 12.84
C GLU A 188 -7.54 16.24 13.43
N VAL A 189 -7.84 17.26 12.64
CA VAL A 189 -7.85 18.66 13.06
C VAL A 189 -9.19 19.27 12.68
N GLU A 190 -9.98 19.62 13.69
CA GLU A 190 -11.20 20.39 13.51
C GLU A 190 -10.87 21.89 13.62
N ILE A 191 -11.16 22.65 12.57
CA ILE A 191 -11.01 24.10 12.54
C ILE A 191 -12.39 24.73 12.67
N ARG A 192 -12.61 25.46 13.77
CA ARG A 192 -13.84 26.20 14.07
C ARG A 192 -13.71 27.67 13.75
N GLY A 193 -14.82 28.30 13.36
CA GLY A 193 -14.94 29.75 13.31
C GLY A 193 -14.81 30.38 14.70
N GLY A 194 -14.17 31.54 14.75
CA GLY A 194 -14.24 32.44 15.90
C GLY A 194 -15.18 33.61 15.62
N ASP A 195 -15.10 34.66 16.44
CA ASP A 195 -16.05 35.79 16.36
C ASP A 195 -15.98 36.58 15.05
N VAL A 196 -14.82 36.61 14.41
CA VAL A 196 -14.53 37.46 13.23
C VAL A 196 -14.17 36.65 11.99
N ILE A 197 -13.60 35.45 12.17
CA ILE A 197 -13.05 34.66 11.08
C ILE A 197 -13.71 33.30 11.08
N MET A 198 -14.44 33.03 10.00
CA MET A 198 -15.07 31.74 9.74
C MET A 198 -14.23 30.95 8.74
N PRO A 199 -14.14 29.62 8.89
CA PRO A 199 -13.57 28.77 7.85
C PRO A 199 -14.44 28.82 6.58
N ASN A 200 -13.84 28.83 5.39
CA ASN A 200 -14.56 28.77 4.10
C ASN A 200 -14.01 27.66 3.19
N GLU A 201 -14.59 27.47 1.99
CA GLU A 201 -14.22 26.32 1.15
C GLU A 201 -12.76 26.31 0.68
N LYS A 202 -12.07 27.45 0.78
CA LYS A 202 -10.65 27.61 0.41
C LYS A 202 -9.69 27.33 1.56
N LEU A 203 -10.20 27.01 2.76
CA LEU A 203 -9.35 26.63 3.87
C LEU A 203 -8.54 25.39 3.49
N GLU A 204 -7.23 25.47 3.66
CA GLU A 204 -6.32 24.33 3.57
C GLU A 204 -5.61 24.15 4.91
N VAL A 205 -5.36 22.91 5.30
CA VAL A 205 -4.62 22.59 6.53
C VAL A 205 -3.43 21.71 6.18
N GLN A 206 -2.27 22.08 6.72
CA GLN A 206 -1.02 21.37 6.53
C GLN A 206 -0.43 20.93 7.87
N MET A 207 0.17 19.75 7.90
CA MET A 207 1.13 19.35 8.93
C MET A 207 2.54 19.57 8.40
N THR A 208 3.38 20.36 9.09
CA THR A 208 4.75 20.68 8.67
C THR A 208 5.78 20.21 9.70
N GLU A 209 7.02 20.02 9.27
CA GLU A 209 8.11 19.49 10.10
C GLU A 209 7.83 18.08 10.64
N VAL A 210 7.13 17.26 9.85
CA VAL A 210 6.77 15.88 10.21
C VAL A 210 7.57 14.86 9.41
N CYS A 211 7.93 13.76 10.04
CA CYS A 211 8.51 12.60 9.37
C CYS A 211 7.46 11.97 8.43
N LEU A 212 7.87 11.65 7.20
CA LEU A 212 7.00 11.11 6.15
C LEU A 212 7.23 9.62 5.87
N THR A 213 8.35 9.05 6.34
CA THR A 213 8.73 7.67 6.04
C THR A 213 9.24 6.97 7.29
N ASN A 214 8.87 5.70 7.45
CA ASN A 214 9.57 4.79 8.33
C ASN A 214 9.92 3.51 7.57
N SER A 215 10.88 2.74 8.08
CA SER A 215 11.08 1.37 7.63
C SER A 215 10.37 0.41 8.57
N HIS A 216 9.85 -0.69 8.01
CA HIS A 216 9.14 -1.73 8.73
C HIS A 216 9.79 -3.09 8.50
N HIS A 217 10.12 -3.77 9.59
CA HIS A 217 10.53 -5.17 9.56
C HIS A 217 9.28 -6.04 9.65
N LEU A 218 8.90 -6.65 8.54
CA LEU A 218 7.63 -7.37 8.39
C LEU A 218 7.51 -8.57 9.33
N GLY A 219 8.62 -9.32 9.53
CA GLY A 219 8.66 -10.45 10.46
C GLY A 219 8.51 -10.06 11.94
N THR A 220 9.34 -9.15 12.44
CA THR A 220 9.38 -8.77 13.86
C THR A 220 8.32 -7.75 14.26
N GLY A 221 7.71 -7.06 13.29
CA GLY A 221 6.79 -5.95 13.53
C GLY A 221 7.49 -4.65 13.91
N MET A 222 8.83 -4.62 13.95
CA MET A 222 9.60 -3.44 14.34
C MET A 222 9.50 -2.35 13.28
N PHE A 223 9.56 -1.09 13.71
CA PHE A 223 9.64 0.06 12.83
C PHE A 223 10.76 0.99 13.26
N VAL A 224 11.43 1.58 12.28
CA VAL A 224 12.49 2.57 12.50
C VAL A 224 12.12 3.85 11.76
N ALA A 225 12.11 4.98 12.47
CA ALA A 225 11.86 6.27 11.85
C ALA A 225 13.02 6.65 10.92
N GLU A 226 12.72 7.22 9.76
CA GLU A 226 13.75 7.75 8.87
C GLU A 226 14.04 9.22 9.15
N ASN A 227 15.28 9.63 8.87
CA ASN A 227 15.70 11.02 9.01
C ASN A 227 15.16 11.84 7.84
N GLY A 228 14.33 12.84 8.14
CA GLY A 228 13.80 13.77 7.16
C GLY A 228 12.42 14.26 7.55
N THR A 229 12.22 15.56 7.47
CA THR A 229 10.92 16.18 7.70
C THR A 229 10.35 16.72 6.39
N GLY A 230 9.03 16.78 6.32
CA GLY A 230 8.31 17.32 5.19
C GLY A 230 7.00 17.96 5.61
N THR A 231 6.12 18.14 4.63
CA THR A 231 4.80 18.71 4.81
C THR A 231 3.75 17.78 4.21
N ILE A 232 2.63 17.64 4.92
CA ILE A 232 1.44 16.92 4.46
C ILE A 232 0.32 17.93 4.27
N ASP A 233 -0.23 18.00 3.05
CA ASP A 233 -1.52 18.64 2.77
C ASP A 233 -2.62 17.67 3.23
N MET A 234 -3.33 18.06 4.30
CA MET A 234 -4.38 17.24 4.90
C MET A 234 -5.64 17.22 4.03
N TRP A 235 -6.40 16.13 4.06
CA TRP A 235 -7.67 16.06 3.33
C TRP A 235 -8.83 16.44 4.23
N ARG A 236 -9.81 17.15 3.67
CA ARG A 236 -11.05 17.50 4.36
C ARG A 236 -11.97 16.27 4.43
N LEU A 237 -12.55 16.00 5.60
CA LEU A 237 -13.49 14.90 5.81
C LEU A 237 -14.89 15.24 5.28
N GLU A 238 -15.31 16.48 5.46
CA GLU A 238 -16.61 16.95 5.02
C GLU A 238 -16.55 17.60 3.62
N ASN A 239 -17.67 17.51 2.89
CA ASN A 239 -17.86 18.32 1.69
C ASN A 239 -18.02 19.79 2.09
N ALA A 240 -17.68 20.72 1.19
CA ALA A 240 -17.90 22.14 1.42
C ALA A 240 -19.41 22.41 1.49
N THR A 241 -19.92 22.55 2.72
CA THR A 241 -21.25 23.08 3.03
C THR A 241 -21.06 24.23 4.00
N ASP A 242 -22.04 25.13 4.14
CA ASP A 242 -22.04 26.21 5.12
C ASP A 242 -22.00 25.64 6.55
N MET A 243 -20.79 25.29 7.01
CA MET A 243 -20.52 24.78 8.34
C MET A 243 -19.61 25.75 9.08
N ASP A 244 -19.90 25.96 10.36
CA ASP A 244 -19.06 26.74 11.26
C ASP A 244 -17.72 26.07 11.58
N SER A 245 -17.50 24.84 11.09
CA SER A 245 -16.24 24.11 11.23
C SER A 245 -15.95 23.15 10.07
N PHE A 246 -14.67 22.85 9.86
CA PHE A 246 -14.21 21.80 8.95
C PHE A 246 -13.20 20.89 9.65
N THR A 247 -13.30 19.57 9.42
CA THR A 247 -12.35 18.59 9.93
C THR A 247 -11.42 18.13 8.81
N TYR A 248 -10.12 18.14 9.09
CA TYR A 248 -9.09 17.64 8.20
C TYR A 248 -8.44 16.42 8.81
N ARG A 249 -8.02 15.45 7.98
CA ARG A 249 -7.28 14.27 8.42
C ARG A 249 -5.97 14.13 7.65
N ALA A 250 -4.96 13.54 8.29
CA ALA A 250 -3.72 13.07 7.68
C ALA A 250 -3.34 11.70 8.26
N LEU A 251 -2.66 10.90 7.44
CA LEU A 251 -1.97 9.69 7.86
C LEU A 251 -0.46 9.93 7.81
N LEU A 252 0.26 9.54 8.85
CA LEU A 252 1.71 9.70 8.93
C LEU A 252 2.34 8.65 9.85
N PRO A 253 3.65 8.38 9.71
CA PRO A 253 4.38 7.57 10.67
C PRO A 253 4.19 8.05 12.10
N ALA A 254 4.08 7.10 13.04
CA ALA A 254 4.14 7.38 14.46
C ALA A 254 5.45 8.09 14.82
N GLN A 255 5.36 9.18 15.58
CA GLN A 255 6.48 10.07 15.88
C GLN A 255 6.15 10.98 17.06
N THR A 256 7.20 11.53 17.68
CA THR A 256 7.08 12.58 18.70
C THR A 256 7.54 13.90 18.11
N LEU A 257 6.69 14.91 18.17
CA LEU A 257 6.97 16.28 17.74
C LEU A 257 7.16 17.14 18.98
N GLY A 258 8.36 17.70 19.14
CA GLY A 258 8.72 18.51 20.29
C GLY A 258 7.87 19.79 20.44
N LYS A 259 7.82 20.29 21.67
CA LYS A 259 7.16 21.55 22.01
C LYS A 259 7.64 22.73 21.14
N GLY A 260 6.70 23.58 20.72
CA GLY A 260 6.97 24.83 19.99
C GLY A 260 7.20 24.70 18.48
N ILE A 261 7.25 23.47 17.95
CA ILE A 261 7.31 23.22 16.50
C ILE A 261 6.01 23.75 15.85
N PRO A 262 6.08 24.46 14.71
CA PRO A 262 4.92 24.98 14.01
C PRO A 262 4.20 23.88 13.22
N VAL A 263 3.73 22.84 13.91
CA VAL A 263 3.24 21.60 13.29
C VAL A 263 2.05 21.87 12.38
N PHE A 264 1.10 22.71 12.77
CA PHE A 264 -0.10 22.97 11.95
C PHE A 264 -0.07 24.35 11.31
N ARG A 265 -0.37 24.40 10.01
CA ARG A 265 -0.60 25.63 9.26
C ARG A 265 -1.99 25.58 8.63
N CYS A 266 -2.80 26.61 8.88
CA CYS A 266 -4.08 26.80 8.20
C CYS A 266 -3.92 27.95 7.21
N LEU A 267 -4.25 27.72 5.94
CA LEU A 267 -4.14 28.70 4.87
C LEU A 267 -5.56 29.07 4.39
N GLN A 268 -5.91 30.35 4.46
CA GLN A 268 -7.21 30.83 3.97
C GLN A 268 -7.09 32.29 3.50
N ASP A 269 -7.60 32.58 2.31
CA ASP A 269 -7.66 33.93 1.72
C ASP A 269 -6.32 34.70 1.78
N GLY A 270 -5.21 34.00 1.50
CA GLY A 270 -3.85 34.56 1.52
C GLY A 270 -3.25 34.78 2.91
N LYS A 271 -3.94 34.38 3.98
CA LYS A 271 -3.43 34.39 5.36
C LYS A 271 -2.97 33.01 5.78
N ILE A 272 -1.93 32.96 6.62
CA ILE A 272 -1.40 31.74 7.21
C ILE A 272 -1.54 31.85 8.74
N TYR A 273 -2.27 30.91 9.34
CA TYR A 273 -2.41 30.76 10.77
C TYR A 273 -1.53 29.60 11.22
N ILE A 274 -0.59 29.87 12.13
CA ILE A 274 0.39 28.88 12.59
C ILE A 274 0.09 28.54 14.04
N TYR A 275 -0.04 27.24 14.33
CA TYR A 275 -0.13 26.74 15.69
C TYR A 275 1.25 26.25 16.16
N ARG A 276 1.67 26.74 17.33
CA ARG A 276 2.84 26.26 18.08
C ARG A 276 2.33 25.80 19.45
N GLY A 277 2.45 24.52 19.74
CA GLY A 277 1.85 23.91 20.92
C GLY A 277 2.84 23.24 21.85
N GLU A 278 2.28 22.44 22.75
CA GLU A 278 3.01 21.46 23.54
C GLU A 278 3.53 20.31 22.65
N GLU A 279 4.28 19.39 23.26
CA GLU A 279 4.70 18.16 22.60
C GLU A 279 3.48 17.36 22.10
N ILE A 280 3.63 16.76 20.91
CA ILE A 280 2.62 15.89 20.30
C ILE A 280 3.24 14.50 20.14
N ILE A 281 2.57 13.49 20.71
CA ILE A 281 2.93 12.08 20.53
C ILE A 281 1.89 11.45 19.61
N LEU A 282 2.35 10.93 18.48
CA LEU A 282 1.52 10.22 17.49
C LEU A 282 1.86 8.74 17.53
N GLU A 283 0.86 7.91 17.80
CA GLU A 283 1.02 6.46 17.96
C GLU A 283 0.42 5.69 16.78
N ARG A 284 1.00 4.54 16.46
CA ARG A 284 0.56 3.69 15.34
C ARG A 284 -0.84 3.14 15.63
N GLY A 285 -1.70 3.10 14.61
CA GLY A 285 -3.06 2.58 14.75
C GLY A 285 -3.95 3.42 15.67
N ASN A 286 -3.47 4.59 16.13
CA ASN A 286 -4.22 5.49 16.98
C ASN A 286 -4.60 6.75 16.20
N ARG A 287 -5.77 7.28 16.58
CA ARG A 287 -6.28 8.55 16.07
C ARG A 287 -6.16 9.64 17.13
N THR A 288 -5.38 10.68 16.83
CA THR A 288 -5.23 11.86 17.68
C THR A 288 -6.04 13.02 17.09
N ARG A 289 -6.89 13.65 17.91
CA ARG A 289 -7.77 14.75 17.47
C ARG A 289 -7.38 16.08 18.12
N PHE A 290 -7.31 17.12 17.30
CA PHE A 290 -7.11 18.51 17.69
C PHE A 290 -8.33 19.35 17.33
N VAL A 291 -8.56 20.41 18.10
CA VAL A 291 -9.61 21.40 17.83
C VAL A 291 -8.98 22.78 17.93
N PHE A 292 -9.05 23.54 16.85
CA PHE A 292 -8.57 24.91 16.78
C PHE A 292 -9.72 25.87 16.46
N THR A 293 -9.59 27.11 16.91
CA THR A 293 -10.52 28.19 16.59
C THR A 293 -9.76 29.28 15.85
N LEU A 294 -10.23 29.66 14.66
CA LEU A 294 -9.67 30.78 13.91
C LEU A 294 -9.99 32.08 14.65
N LYS A 295 -8.97 32.87 14.95
CA LYS A 295 -9.12 34.18 15.57
C LYS A 295 -8.45 35.23 14.70
N SER A 296 -8.98 36.45 14.70
CA SER A 296 -8.24 37.60 14.19
C SER A 296 -6.98 37.77 15.02
N GLY A 297 -5.80 37.71 14.39
CA GLY A 297 -4.57 38.01 15.09
C GLY A 297 -4.63 39.43 15.64
N SER A 298 -4.24 39.62 16.90
CA SER A 298 -3.76 40.93 17.34
C SER A 298 -2.50 41.23 16.51
N GLU A 299 -2.47 42.37 15.83
CA GLU A 299 -1.24 42.87 15.21
C GLU A 299 -0.12 42.83 16.27
N LEU A 300 0.94 42.08 15.98
CA LEU A 300 2.23 42.14 16.67
C LEU A 300 3.22 42.84 15.75
#